data_AF-A0AAW6CK34-F1
#
_entry.id   AF-A0AAW6CK34-F1
#
_cell.length_a   1.000
_cell.length_b   1.000
_cell.length_c   1.000
_cell.angle_alpha   90.00
_cell.angle_beta   90.00
_cell.angle_gamma   90.00
#
_symmetry.space_group_name_H-M   'P 1'
#
loop_
_entity.id
_entity.type
_entity.pdbx_description
1 polymer ?
#
loop_
_entity_poly.entity_id
_entity_poly.type
_entity_poly.pdbx_seq_one_letter_code
_entity_poly.pdbx_strand_id
1 'polypeptide(L)' 'MGVKVLQIGYEPERDRLTWDGWDIHCGQGLEVLLPDRLGGGTWRPVSFEYNAGGWYMPGQPGLSPVGLWARESDG' A
#
# COMPACT_ATOMS: atom_id res chain seq x y z
N MET A 1 3.51 10.79 20.25
CA MET A 1 4.25 10.54 18.99
C MET A 1 3.20 10.29 17.92
N GLY A 2 3.30 10.95 16.76
CA GLY A 2 2.30 10.80 15.69
C GLY A 2 2.47 9.50 14.91
N VAL A 3 1.41 9.05 14.24
CA VAL A 3 1.47 7.90 13.33
C VAL A 3 2.33 8.25 12.12
N LYS A 4 3.27 7.38 11.75
CA LYS A 4 4.13 7.58 10.59
C LYS A 4 3.34 7.36 9.31
N VAL A 5 3.35 8.35 8.43
CA VAL A 5 2.65 8.33 7.14
C VAL A 5 3.67 8.55 6.03
N LEU A 6 3.84 7.56 5.17
CA LEU A 6 4.77 7.59 4.04
C LEU A 6 4.11 7.00 2.80
N GLN A 7 4.58 7.39 1.62
CA GLN A 7 4.15 6.77 0.38
C GLN A 7 4.79 5.38 0.21
N ILE A 8 4.03 4.47 -0.38
CA ILE A 8 4.54 3.17 -0.82
C ILE A 8 5.44 3.42 -2.03
N GLY A 9 6.72 3.08 -1.90
CA GLY A 9 7.70 3.07 -2.97
C GLY A 9 7.63 1.80 -3.82
N TYR A 10 8.27 1.85 -4.99
CA TYR A 10 8.47 0.71 -5.87
C TYR A 10 9.91 0.71 -6.36
N GLU A 11 10.57 -0.44 -6.24
CA GLU A 11 11.93 -0.67 -6.71
C GLU A 11 11.88 -1.54 -7.98
N PRO A 12 12.06 -0.96 -9.19
CA PRO A 12 11.88 -1.69 -10.45
C PRO A 12 12.88 -2.83 -10.64
N GLU A 13 14.12 -2.68 -10.14
CA GLU A 13 15.17 -3.69 -10.30
C GLU A 13 14.84 -5.00 -9.57
N ARG A 14 14.08 -4.91 -8.49
CA ARG A 14 13.71 -6.04 -7.62
C ARG A 14 12.24 -6.40 -7.71
N ASP A 15 11.48 -5.66 -8.52
CA ASP A 15 10.03 -5.71 -8.62
C ASP A 15 9.36 -5.80 -7.23
N ARG A 16 9.70 -4.82 -6.38
CA ARG A 16 9.39 -4.85 -4.95
C ARG A 16 8.72 -3.56 -4.51
N LEU A 17 7.63 -3.68 -3.76
CA LEU A 17 7.10 -2.55 -3.01
C LEU A 17 7.95 -2.31 -1.76
N THR A 18 8.12 -1.05 -1.40
CA THR A 18 8.84 -0.66 -0.19
C THR A 18 8.01 0.32 0.64
N TRP A 19 8.08 0.24 1.96
CA TRP A 19 7.53 1.24 2.86
C TRP A 19 8.49 1.44 4.02
N ASP A 20 8.76 2.71 4.34
CA ASP A 20 9.77 3.09 5.32
C ASP A 20 11.18 2.49 5.09
N GLY A 21 11.57 2.36 3.83
CA GLY A 21 12.85 1.75 3.45
C GLY A 21 12.92 0.23 3.59
N TRP A 22 11.82 -0.43 3.97
CA TRP A 22 11.72 -1.89 4.07
C TRP A 22 10.88 -2.47 2.94
N ASP A 23 11.24 -3.66 2.50
CA ASP A 23 10.45 -4.44 1.55
C ASP A 23 9.08 -4.79 2.14
N ILE A 24 8.04 -4.71 1.30
CA ILE A 24 6.73 -5.28 1.58
C ILE A 24 6.68 -6.71 1.03
N HIS A 25 6.16 -7.63 1.85
CA HIS A 25 5.94 -9.03 1.47
C HIS A 25 4.45 -9.34 1.24
N CYS A 26 4.16 -10.42 0.51
CA CYS A 26 2.79 -10.91 0.36
C CYS A 26 2.16 -11.21 1.72
N GLY A 27 0.90 -10.85 1.90
CA GLY A 27 0.17 -10.97 3.16
C GLY A 27 0.46 -9.88 4.20
N GLN A 28 1.46 -9.01 3.99
CA GLN A 28 1.72 -7.89 4.89
C GLN A 28 0.59 -6.87 4.80
N GLY A 29 0.15 -6.36 5.95
CA GLY A 29 -0.93 -5.38 6.04
C GLY A 29 -0.46 -3.98 6.42
N LEU A 30 -1.09 -2.96 5.84
CA LEU A 30 -0.97 -1.55 6.22
C LEU A 30 -2.34 -0.88 6.11
N GLU A 31 -2.52 0.26 6.76
CA GLU A 31 -3.60 1.17 6.40
C GLU A 31 -3.16 2.05 5.24
N VAL A 32 -3.95 2.03 4.17
CA VAL A 32 -3.68 2.81 2.95
C VAL A 32 -4.79 3.83 2.74
N LEU A 33 -4.41 5.05 2.38
CA LEU A 33 -5.34 6.11 2.02
C LEU A 33 -5.85 5.86 0.60
N LEU A 34 -7.05 5.28 0.49
CA LEU A 34 -7.68 5.01 -0.80
C LEU A 34 -8.55 6.20 -1.23
N PRO A 35 -8.57 6.56 -2.53
CA PRO A 35 -9.39 7.65 -3.02
C PRO A 35 -10.88 7.36 -2.78
N ASP A 36 -11.61 8.37 -2.33
CA ASP A 36 -13.05 8.29 -2.12
C ASP A 36 -13.83 8.97 -3.28
N ARG A 37 -15.16 8.81 -3.27
CA ARG A 37 -16.04 9.37 -4.31
C ARG A 37 -16.17 10.89 -4.27
N LEU A 38 -15.67 11.54 -3.21
CA LEU A 38 -15.76 12.98 -3.00
C LEU A 38 -14.45 13.70 -3.36
N GLY A 39 -13.45 12.98 -3.88
CA GLY A 39 -12.13 13.52 -4.22
C GLY A 39 -11.17 13.63 -3.04
N GLY A 40 -11.53 13.06 -1.89
CA GLY A 40 -10.67 12.89 -0.73
C GLY A 40 -10.07 11.49 -0.68
N GLY A 41 -9.77 11.02 0.54
CA GLY A 41 -9.35 9.65 0.76
C GLY A 41 -9.77 9.11 2.13
N THR A 42 -10.01 7.80 2.18
CA THR A 42 -10.32 7.06 3.41
C THR A 42 -9.19 6.09 3.73
N TRP A 43 -8.68 6.12 4.96
CA TRP A 43 -7.77 5.09 5.45
C TRP A 43 -8.50 3.75 5.53
N ARG A 44 -7.96 2.72 4.86
CA ARG A 44 -8.50 1.37 4.93
C ARG A 44 -7.38 0.37 5.15
N PRO A 45 -7.60 -0.66 6.00
CA PRO A 45 -6.67 -1.77 6.09
C PRO A 45 -6.69 -2.54 4.76
N VAL A 46 -5.49 -2.81 4.24
CA VAL A 46 -5.27 -3.63 3.06
C VAL A 46 -4.15 -4.62 3.34
N SER A 47 -4.12 -5.72 2.59
CA SER A 47 -2.91 -6.52 2.43
C SER A 47 -2.31 -6.28 1.04
N PHE A 48 -1.05 -6.65 0.88
CA PHE A 48 -0.37 -6.65 -0.42
C PHE A 48 -0.17 -8.07 -0.90
N GLU A 49 -0.37 -8.30 -2.19
CA GLU A 49 -0.15 -9.58 -2.85
C GLU A 49 0.55 -9.35 -4.18
N TYR A 50 1.12 -10.41 -4.74
CA TYR A 50 1.84 -10.36 -5.99
C TYR A 50 1.43 -11.53 -6.89
N ASN A 51 1.17 -11.25 -8.18
CA ASN A 51 0.86 -12.27 -9.19
C ASN A 51 1.48 -11.91 -10.55
N ALA A 52 1.10 -12.60 -11.62
CA ALA A 52 1.62 -12.36 -12.97
C ALA A 52 1.37 -10.93 -13.51
N GLY A 53 0.44 -10.17 -12.93
CA GLY A 53 0.17 -8.76 -13.24
C GLY A 53 0.91 -7.77 -12.34
N GLY A 54 1.79 -8.25 -11.45
CA GLY A 54 2.53 -7.44 -10.50
C GLY A 54 1.87 -7.34 -9.12
N TRP A 55 2.28 -6.32 -8.36
CA TRP A 55 1.76 -6.04 -7.04
C TRP A 55 0.33 -5.49 -7.06
N TYR A 56 -0.52 -6.01 -6.19
CA TYR A 56 -1.90 -5.57 -6.05
C TYR A 56 -2.37 -5.64 -4.59
N MET A 57 -3.49 -4.99 -4.30
CA MET A 57 -4.17 -5.07 -3.01
C MET A 57 -5.49 -5.85 -3.18
N PRO A 58 -5.66 -7.01 -2.53
CA PRO A 58 -6.92 -7.75 -2.59
C PRO A 58 -8.12 -6.88 -2.22
N GLY A 59 -9.20 -7.00 -3.00
CA GLY A 59 -10.41 -6.19 -2.80
C GLY A 59 -10.34 -4.75 -3.32
N GLN A 60 -9.22 -4.32 -3.90
CA GLN A 60 -9.04 -3.01 -4.54
C GLN A 60 -8.69 -3.17 -6.04
N PRO A 61 -9.60 -3.69 -6.88
CA PRO A 61 -9.31 -3.96 -8.28
C PRO A 61 -8.98 -2.68 -9.05
N GLY A 62 -7.91 -2.72 -9.85
CA GLY A 62 -7.48 -1.61 -10.71
C GLY A 62 -6.71 -0.49 -10.00
N LEU A 63 -6.51 -0.58 -8.68
CA LEU A 63 -5.67 0.37 -7.95
C LEU A 63 -4.26 -0.19 -7.76
N SER A 64 -3.27 0.57 -8.23
CA SER A 64 -1.86 0.30 -7.93
C SER A 64 -1.54 0.74 -6.50
N PRO A 65 -0.81 -0.08 -5.71
CA PRO A 65 -0.33 0.34 -4.39
C PRO A 65 0.76 1.42 -4.47
N VAL A 66 1.47 1.53 -5.60
CA VAL A 66 2.60 2.44 -5.77
C VAL A 66 2.16 3.91 -5.63
N GLY A 67 2.84 4.65 -4.77
CA GLY A 67 2.59 6.07 -4.53
C GLY A 67 1.41 6.37 -3.60
N LEU A 68 0.63 5.36 -3.19
CA LEU A 68 -0.41 5.56 -2.18
C LEU A 68 0.22 5.84 -0.82
N TRP A 69 -0.44 6.69 -0.04
CA TRP A 69 -0.04 6.97 1.34
C TRP A 69 -0.43 5.80 2.23
N ALA A 70 0.50 5.35 3.06
CA ALA A 70 0.32 4.24 3.97
C ALA A 70 0.84 4.58 5.38
N ARG A 71 0.26 3.90 6.37
CA ARG A 71 0.64 3.93 7.78
C ARG A 71 0.51 2.54 8.40
N GLU A 72 1.15 2.32 9.54
CA GLU A 72 0.98 1.09 10.31
C GLU A 72 -0.50 0.85 10.63
N SER A 73 -0.94 -0.40 10.57
CA SER A 73 -2.27 -0.79 11.02
C SER A 73 -2.31 -0.82 12.54
N ASP A 74 -3.37 -0.28 13.15
CA ASP A 74 -3.53 -0.25 14.62
C ASP A 74 -3.76 -1.62 15.27
N GLY A 75 -3.88 -2.70 14.48
CA GLY A 75 -4.15 -4.07 14.96
C GLY A 75 -5.62 -4.34 15.22
#